data_AF-B1VJE8-F1
#
_entry.id   AF-B1VJE8-F1
#
_cell.length_a   1.000
_cell.length_b   1.000
_cell.length_c   1.000
_cell.angle_alpha   90.00
_cell.angle_beta   90.00
_cell.angle_gamma   90.00
#
_symmetry.space_group_name_H-M   'P 1'
#
loop_
_entity.id
_entity.type
_entity.pdbx_description
1 polymer ?
#
loop_
_entity_poly.entity_id
_entity_poly.type
_entity_poly.pdbx_seq_one_letter_code
_entity_poly.pdbx_strand_id
1 'polypeptide(L)'
;MRVERSLIRQAVVLRLQLGKSQEAFWRMFGLSQPAASRLECAGKGSASLAVLLGLYVAGRIDDDDLLFVSAREVALGRHEI
;
A
#
# COMPACT_ATOMS: atom_id res chain seq x y z
N MET A 1 -1.01 -3.99 -16.93
CA MET A 1 -0.34 -4.77 -15.86
C MET A 1 -1.35 -5.01 -14.74
N ARG A 2 -1.66 -6.26 -14.39
CA ARG A 2 -2.44 -6.60 -13.19
C ARG A 2 -1.45 -6.88 -12.07
N VAL A 3 -1.69 -6.36 -10.87
CA VAL A 3 -0.93 -6.78 -9.69
C VAL A 3 -1.17 -8.28 -9.52
N GLU A 4 -0.11 -9.06 -9.38
CA GLU A 4 -0.28 -10.50 -9.19
C GLU A 4 -1.01 -10.77 -7.87
N ARG A 5 -2.03 -11.64 -7.91
CA ARG A 5 -2.80 -12.03 -6.72
C ARG A 5 -1.90 -12.65 -5.63
N SER A 6 -0.79 -13.26 -6.03
CA SER A 6 0.26 -13.77 -5.14
C SER A 6 0.87 -12.67 -4.28
N LEU A 7 1.22 -11.53 -4.88
CA LEU A 7 1.84 -10.39 -4.18
C LEU A 7 0.87 -9.75 -3.20
N ILE A 8 -0.40 -9.56 -3.60
CA ILE A 8 -1.43 -9.01 -2.69
C ILE A 8 -1.61 -9.94 -1.49
N ARG A 9 -1.64 -11.26 -1.69
CA ARG A 9 -1.73 -12.21 -0.58
C ARG A 9 -0.51 -12.15 0.34
N GLN A 10 0.70 -12.04 -0.20
CA GLN A 10 1.91 -11.87 0.60
C GLN A 10 1.85 -10.59 1.44
N ALA A 11 1.43 -9.48 0.86
CA ALA A 11 1.23 -8.22 1.57
C ALA A 11 0.17 -8.34 2.68
N VAL A 12 -0.93 -9.07 2.45
CA VAL A 12 -1.97 -9.32 3.47
C VAL A 12 -1.43 -10.18 4.61
N VAL A 13 -0.66 -11.24 4.32
CA VAL A 13 -0.04 -12.07 5.35
C VAL A 13 0.93 -11.22 6.19
N LEU A 14 1.77 -10.43 5.54
CA LEU A 14 2.71 -9.53 6.21
C LEU A 14 1.97 -8.51 7.09
N ARG A 15 0.89 -7.90 6.59
CA ARG A 15 0.04 -6.99 7.37
C ARG A 15 -0.47 -7.66 8.65
N LEU A 16 -0.95 -8.89 8.56
CA LEU A 16 -1.47 -9.64 9.71
C LEU A 16 -0.35 -10.00 10.70
N GLN A 17 0.84 -10.37 10.21
CA GLN A 17 2.01 -10.63 11.06
C GLN A 17 2.46 -9.38 11.81
N LEU A 18 2.36 -8.21 11.17
CA LEU A 18 2.64 -6.91 11.78
C LEU A 18 1.52 -6.42 12.71
N GLY A 19 0.40 -7.15 12.82
CA GLY A 19 -0.75 -6.76 13.65
C GLY A 19 -1.46 -5.49 13.17
N LYS A 20 -1.28 -5.08 11.91
CA LYS A 20 -1.83 -3.82 11.37
C LYS A 20 -3.26 -4.01 10.87
N SER A 21 -4.12 -3.02 11.15
CA SER A 21 -5.44 -2.94 10.52
C SER A 21 -5.32 -2.73 9.01
N GLN A 22 -6.36 -3.08 8.26
CA GLN A 22 -6.40 -2.86 6.81
C GLN A 22 -6.13 -1.38 6.49
N GLU A 23 -6.85 -0.47 7.15
CA GLU A 23 -6.70 0.97 6.94
C GLU A 23 -5.29 1.47 7.28
N ALA A 24 -4.72 1.08 8.42
CA ALA A 24 -3.39 1.52 8.82
C ALA A 24 -2.30 1.07 7.83
N PHE A 25 -2.41 -0.16 7.34
CA PHE A 25 -1.43 -0.70 6.38
C PHE A 25 -1.55 -0.05 5.01
N TRP A 26 -2.75 -0.03 4.43
CA TRP A 26 -2.93 0.43 3.05
C TRP A 26 -2.85 1.95 2.91
N ARG A 27 -3.08 2.71 3.99
CA ARG A 27 -2.87 4.17 4.01
C ARG A 27 -1.41 4.55 3.75
N MET A 28 -0.44 3.72 4.16
CA MET A 28 0.99 3.94 3.85
C MET A 28 1.26 3.94 2.34
N PHE A 29 0.44 3.21 1.57
CA PHE A 29 0.51 3.16 0.11
C PHE A 29 -0.43 4.18 -0.56
N GLY A 30 -0.98 5.14 0.19
CA GLY A 30 -1.89 6.16 -0.32
C GLY A 30 -3.30 5.64 -0.65
N LEU A 31 -3.68 4.46 -0.17
CA LEU A 31 -5.01 3.89 -0.46
C LEU A 31 -6.01 4.23 0.63
N SER A 32 -7.21 4.64 0.21
CA SER A 32 -8.37 4.74 1.08
C SER A 32 -8.92 3.35 1.46
N GLN A 33 -9.66 3.26 2.57
CA GLN A 33 -10.24 2.00 3.05
C GLN A 33 -11.14 1.30 1.98
N PRO A 34 -12.00 2.01 1.22
CA PRO A 34 -12.76 1.36 0.14
C PRO A 34 -11.89 0.84 -1.00
N ALA A 35 -10.79 1.54 -1.33
CA ALA A 35 -9.84 1.10 -2.35
C ALA A 35 -9.05 -0.14 -1.88
N ALA A 36 -8.62 -0.15 -0.62
CA ALA A 36 -7.96 -1.29 0.02
C ALA A 36 -8.84 -2.54 0.03
N SER A 37 -10.13 -2.40 0.39
CA SER A 37 -11.09 -3.50 0.35
C SER A 37 -11.24 -4.08 -1.06
N ARG A 38 -11.37 -3.22 -2.09
CA ARG A 38 -11.41 -3.68 -3.49
C ARG A 38 -10.11 -4.35 -3.93
N LEU A 39 -8.96 -3.87 -3.48
CA LEU A 39 -7.68 -4.46 -3.80
C LEU A 39 -7.58 -5.89 -3.24
N GLU A 40 -7.89 -6.07 -1.97
CA GLU A 40 -7.82 -7.38 -1.30
C GLU A 40 -8.85 -8.37 -1.88
N CYS A 41 -10.09 -7.91 -2.16
CA CYS A 41 -11.16 -8.78 -2.66
C CYS A 41 -11.09 -9.04 -4.17
N ALA A 42 -10.84 -8.01 -4.99
CA ALA A 42 -10.92 -8.10 -6.44
C ALA A 42 -9.55 -8.26 -7.13
N GLY A 43 -8.44 -8.06 -6.42
CA GLY A 43 -7.09 -8.15 -6.97
C GLY A 43 -6.80 -7.09 -8.04
N LYS A 44 -7.46 -5.93 -7.96
CA LYS A 44 -7.27 -4.81 -8.90
C LYS A 44 -6.48 -3.70 -8.21
N GLY A 45 -5.24 -3.49 -8.66
CA GLY A 45 -4.41 -2.35 -8.27
C GLY A 45 -3.62 -1.81 -9.46
N SER A 46 -3.01 -0.65 -9.30
CA SER A 46 -2.19 -0.01 -10.34
C SER A 46 -0.83 -0.70 -10.46
N ALA A 47 -0.15 -0.49 -11.61
CA ALA A 47 1.22 -1.00 -11.80
C ALA A 47 2.19 -0.40 -10.79
N SER A 48 2.06 0.89 -10.46
CA SER A 48 2.87 1.59 -9.46
C SER A 48 2.72 0.95 -8.08
N LEU A 49 1.50 0.59 -7.69
CA LEU A 49 1.24 -0.11 -6.43
C LEU A 49 1.89 -1.50 -6.42
N ALA A 50 1.89 -2.23 -7.54
CA ALA A 50 2.56 -3.52 -7.63
C ALA A 50 4.08 -3.40 -7.37
N VAL A 51 4.71 -2.35 -7.91
CA VAL A 51 6.14 -2.10 -7.69
C VAL A 51 6.41 -1.79 -6.21
N LEU A 52 5.65 -0.87 -5.61
CA LEU A 52 5.81 -0.50 -4.20
C LEU A 52 5.60 -1.70 -3.27
N LEU A 53 4.55 -2.48 -3.50
CA LEU A 53 4.30 -3.70 -2.73
C LEU A 53 5.41 -4.73 -2.90
N GLY A 54 5.94 -4.89 -4.12
CA GLY A 54 7.06 -5.78 -4.38
C GLY A 54 8.31 -5.39 -3.60
N LEU A 55 8.64 -4.10 -3.57
CA LEU A 55 9.77 -3.58 -2.81
C LEU A 55 9.57 -3.75 -1.31
N TYR A 56 8.37 -3.45 -0.80
CA TYR A 56 8.06 -3.57 0.63
C TYR A 56 8.09 -5.02 1.10
N VAL A 57 7.45 -5.94 0.38
CA VAL A 57 7.47 -7.38 0.70
C VAL A 57 8.89 -7.95 0.62
N ALA A 58 9.73 -7.44 -0.28
CA ALA A 58 11.13 -7.83 -0.38
C ALA A 58 12.04 -7.18 0.69
N GLY A 59 11.49 -6.36 1.60
CA GLY A 59 12.24 -5.65 2.64
C GLY A 59 13.21 -4.60 2.09
N ARG A 60 12.95 -4.07 0.89
CA ARG A 60 13.78 -3.02 0.26
C ARG A 60 13.36 -1.61 0.63
N ILE A 61 12.11 -1.46 1.05
CA ILE A 61 11.55 -0.24 1.64
C ILE A 61 10.75 -0.64 2.87
N ASP A 62 10.62 0.27 3.83
CA ASP A 62 9.88 0.04 5.07
C ASP A 62 8.77 1.09 5.30
N ASP A 63 8.23 1.11 6.52
CA ASP A 63 7.17 2.04 6.89
C ASP A 63 7.63 3.51 6.84
N ASP A 64 8.89 3.79 7.20
CA ASP A 64 9.42 5.14 7.28
C ASP A 64 9.60 5.72 5.88
N ASP A 65 10.08 4.91 4.92
CA ASP A 65 10.17 5.29 3.51
C ASP A 65 8.81 5.71 2.93
N LEU A 66 7.74 5.02 3.32
CA LEU A 66 6.38 5.25 2.83
C LEU A 66 5.70 6.43 3.54
N LEU A 67 5.87 6.54 4.86
CA LEU A 67 5.24 7.59 5.66
C LEU A 67 5.90 8.95 5.43
N PHE A 68 7.22 9.01 5.22
CA PHE A 68 7.94 10.25 4.95
C PHE A 68 7.43 10.98 3.68
N VAL A 69 7.03 10.23 2.65
CA VAL A 69 6.45 10.79 1.42
C VAL A 69 5.06 11.37 1.68
N SER A 70 4.21 10.65 2.42
CA SER A 70 2.86 11.12 2.75
C SER A 70 2.84 12.42 3.57
N ALA A 71 3.78 12.56 4.52
CA ALA A 71 3.95 13.78 5.30
C ALA A 71 4.41 14.96 4.42
N ARG A 72 5.25 14.71 3.40
CA ARG A 72 5.65 15.73 2.43
C ARG A 72 4.51 16.20 1.53
N GLU A 73 3.61 15.31 1.11
CA GLU A 73 2.46 15.72 0.28
C GLU A 73 1.47 16.59 1.06
N VAL A 74 1.23 16.26 2.34
CA VAL A 74 0.43 17.09 3.25
C VAL A 74 1.12 18.44 3.49
N ALA A 75 2.44 18.46 3.71
CA ALA A 75 3.21 19.70 3.90
C ALA A 75 3.29 20.56 2.63
N LEU A 76 3.19 19.95 1.44
CA LEU A 76 3.21 20.64 0.15
C LEU A 76 1.82 21.02 -0.37
N GLY A 77 0.75 20.78 0.41
CA GLY A 77 -0.59 21.29 0.11
C GLY A 77 -1.20 20.77 -1.19
N ARG A 78 -0.71 19.66 -1.75
CA ARG A 78 -1.29 19.09 -2.99
C ARG A 78 -2.47 18.20 -2.66
N HIS A 79 -3.60 18.85 -2.35
CA HIS A 79 -4.91 18.26 -2.59
C HIS A 79 -5.25 18.50 -4.07
N GLU A 80 -4.94 17.54 -4.94
CA GLU A 80 -5.49 17.55 -6.30
C GLU A 80 -6.81 16.76 -6.31
N ILE A 81 -7.90 17.55 -6.35
CA ILE A 81 -9.24 17.41 -6.99
C ILE A 81 -9.76 15.98 -7.23
#